data_AF-J3MRH1-F1
#
_entry.id   AF-J3MRH1-F1
#
_cell.length_a   1.000
_cell.length_b   1.000
_cell.length_c   1.000
_cell.angle_alpha   90.00
_cell.angle_beta   90.00
_cell.angle_gamma   90.00
#
_symmetry.space_group_name_H-M   'P 1'
#
loop_
_entity.id
_entity.type
_entity.pdbx_description
1 polymer ?
#
loop_
_entity_poly.entity_id
_entity_poly.type
_entity_poly.pdbx_seq_one_letter_code
_entity_poly.pdbx_strand_id
1 'polypeptide(L)'
;MDMSHDDCLVRGTFQMTYALRHLFVTILVFCEVNNIRASMVKHKDSMLEDYTKENSNPTSVVQMALRDLRDLLCFMGKDITSYYLPDLNDIGKYLNDIMTEVREDLNVKINKEHLDIYACFNEEPRTGFDEIIDHV
;
A
#
# COMPACT_ATOMS: atom_id res chain seq x y z
N MET A 1 -25.15 7.30 -22.65
CA MET A 1 -23.77 7.70 -22.97
C MET A 1 -22.92 6.51 -22.63
N ASP A 2 -22.44 5.80 -23.65
CA ASP A 2 -21.55 4.66 -23.43
C ASP A 2 -20.22 5.21 -22.92
N MET A 3 -19.89 4.88 -21.68
CA MET A 3 -18.52 5.10 -21.20
C MET A 3 -17.60 4.29 -22.08
N SER A 4 -16.54 4.89 -22.61
CA SER A 4 -15.58 4.18 -23.45
C SER A 4 -14.99 3.00 -22.66
N HIS A 5 -14.67 1.91 -23.34
CA HIS A 5 -13.97 0.77 -22.73
C HIS A 5 -12.72 1.24 -21.96
N ASP A 6 -12.01 2.24 -22.50
CA ASP A 6 -10.85 2.86 -21.86
C ASP A 6 -11.22 3.56 -20.55
N ASP A 7 -12.34 4.29 -20.49
CA ASP A 7 -12.77 4.95 -19.26
C ASP A 7 -13.09 3.93 -18.15
N CYS A 8 -13.57 2.73 -18.52
CA CYS A 8 -13.82 1.65 -17.57
C CYS A 8 -12.53 1.07 -17.01
N LEU A 9 -11.53 0.85 -17.86
CA LEU A 9 -10.20 0.39 -17.44
C LEU A 9 -9.51 1.42 -16.55
N VAL A 10 -9.64 2.71 -16.87
CA VAL A 10 -9.10 3.81 -16.07
C VAL A 10 -9.74 3.80 -14.68
N ARG A 11 -11.07 3.84 -14.57
CA ARG A 11 -11.76 3.79 -13.28
C ARG A 11 -11.42 2.54 -12.47
N GLY A 12 -11.34 1.39 -13.13
CA GLY A 12 -10.93 0.14 -12.49
C GLY A 12 -9.53 0.23 -11.89
N THR A 13 -8.59 0.84 -12.61
CA THR A 13 -7.23 1.06 -12.11
C THR A 13 -7.22 1.99 -10.90
N PHE A 14 -7.93 3.12 -10.95
CA PHE A 14 -8.06 4.03 -9.79
C PHE A 14 -8.60 3.30 -8.55
N GLN A 15 -9.65 2.50 -8.71
CA GLN A 15 -10.25 1.76 -7.60
C GLN A 15 -9.29 0.70 -7.03
N MET A 16 -8.56 -0.01 -7.88
CA MET A 16 -7.56 -1.00 -7.45
C MET A 16 -6.39 -0.33 -6.72
N THR A 17 -5.88 0.79 -7.23
CA THR A 17 -4.79 1.53 -6.60
C THR A 17 -5.24 2.14 -5.25
N TYR A 18 -6.46 2.66 -5.15
CA TYR A 18 -7.03 3.11 -3.88
C TYR A 18 -7.19 1.95 -2.88
N ALA A 19 -7.73 0.82 -3.31
CA ALA A 19 -7.87 -0.37 -2.46
C ALA A 19 -6.50 -0.87 -1.96
N LEU A 20 -5.45 -0.79 -2.80
CA LEU A 20 -4.08 -1.10 -2.40
C LEU A 20 -3.57 -0.16 -1.31
N ARG A 21 -3.79 1.16 -1.42
CA ARG A 21 -3.43 2.13 -0.37
C ARG A 21 -4.17 1.86 0.93
N HIS A 22 -5.47 1.55 0.86
CA HIS A 22 -6.24 1.16 2.05
C HIS A 22 -5.72 -0.12 2.69
N LEU A 23 -5.42 -1.16 1.90
CA LEU A 23 -4.84 -2.40 2.39
C LEU A 23 -3.49 -2.15 3.07
N PHE A 24 -2.65 -1.33 2.45
CA PHE A 24 -1.36 -0.94 3.02
C PHE A 24 -1.54 -0.29 4.40
N VAL A 25 -2.45 0.66 4.54
CA VAL A 25 -2.77 1.30 5.83
C VAL A 25 -3.30 0.29 6.85
N THR A 26 -4.21 -0.60 6.46
CA THR A 26 -4.71 -1.65 7.35
C THR A 26 -3.57 -2.53 7.87
N ILE A 27 -2.63 -2.93 7.00
CA ILE A 27 -1.45 -3.71 7.39
C ILE A 27 -0.58 -2.90 8.36
N LEU A 28 -0.34 -1.61 8.10
CA LEU A 28 0.43 -0.76 9.03
C LEU A 28 -0.20 -0.72 10.43
N VAL A 29 -1.53 -0.60 10.50
CA VAL A 29 -2.23 -0.43 11.78
C VAL A 29 -2.31 -1.73 12.58
N PHE A 30 -2.49 -2.87 11.91
CA PHE A 30 -2.80 -4.15 12.58
C PHE A 30 -1.65 -5.16 12.56
N CYS A 31 -0.62 -4.97 11.74
CA CYS A 31 0.51 -5.88 11.65
C CYS A 31 1.79 -5.24 12.17
N GLU A 32 2.66 -6.05 12.77
CA GLU A 32 4.02 -5.65 13.12
C GLU A 32 4.88 -5.56 11.85
N VAL A 33 4.86 -4.40 11.18
CA VAL A 33 5.67 -4.16 10.00
C VAL A 33 7.07 -3.70 10.40
N ASN A 34 8.03 -4.63 10.40
CA ASN A 34 9.42 -4.37 10.81
C ASN A 34 10.15 -3.28 9.99
N ASN A 35 9.76 -3.08 8.73
CA ASN A 35 10.37 -2.05 7.87
C ASN A 35 9.30 -1.42 6.95
N ILE A 36 8.54 -0.49 7.53
CA ILE A 36 7.46 0.26 6.86
C ILE A 36 7.98 0.95 5.60
N ARG A 37 9.17 1.56 5.70
CA ARG A 37 9.79 2.30 4.60
C ARG A 37 10.13 1.39 3.41
N ALA A 38 10.78 0.25 3.63
CA ALA A 38 11.08 -0.69 2.55
C ALA A 38 9.82 -1.22 1.87
N SER A 39 8.77 -1.50 2.65
CA SER A 39 7.46 -1.90 2.13
C SER A 39 6.85 -0.81 1.25
N MET A 40 6.87 0.44 1.72
CA MET A 40 6.35 1.59 0.96
C MET A 40 7.13 1.80 -0.34
N VAL A 41 8.47 1.70 -0.31
CA VAL A 41 9.31 1.85 -1.51
C VAL A 41 9.01 0.77 -2.53
N LYS A 42 8.91 -0.50 -2.10
CA LYS A 42 8.63 -1.63 -2.98
C LYS A 42 7.28 -1.50 -3.71
N HIS A 43 6.28 -0.95 -3.03
CA HIS A 43 4.92 -0.84 -3.55
C HIS A 43 4.58 0.58 -4.05
N LYS A 44 5.55 1.49 -4.06
CA LYS A 44 5.36 2.90 -4.39
C LYS A 44 4.73 3.09 -5.76
N ASP A 45 5.32 2.51 -6.81
CA ASP A 45 4.84 2.75 -8.18
C ASP A 45 3.41 2.25 -8.37
N SER A 46 3.07 1.10 -7.79
CA SER A 46 1.70 0.57 -7.81
C SER A 46 0.72 1.41 -7.01
N MET A 47 1.14 1.97 -5.86
CA MET A 47 0.31 2.86 -5.03
C MET A 47 0.15 4.27 -5.58
N LEU A 48 0.97 4.68 -6.55
CA LEU A 48 0.98 6.03 -7.15
C LEU A 48 0.54 6.06 -8.62
N GLU A 49 0.22 4.88 -9.18
CA GLU A 49 -0.03 4.70 -10.61
C GLU A 49 -1.15 5.61 -11.11
N ASP A 50 -2.20 5.76 -10.32
CA ASP A 50 -3.39 6.53 -10.63
C ASP A 50 -3.11 8.05 -10.63
N TYR A 51 -2.37 8.55 -9.64
CA TYR A 51 -1.97 9.97 -9.60
C TYR A 51 -0.97 10.33 -10.69
N THR A 52 -0.10 9.41 -11.09
CA THR A 52 0.92 9.64 -12.13
C THR A 52 0.28 9.83 -13.50
N LYS A 53 -0.89 9.20 -13.74
CA LYS A 53 -1.68 9.38 -14.98
C LYS A 53 -2.30 10.79 -15.07
N GLU A 54 -2.62 11.40 -13.93
CA GLU A 54 -3.23 12.74 -13.87
C GLU A 54 -2.19 13.86 -13.70
N ASN A 55 -1.04 13.57 -13.10
CA ASN A 55 -0.04 14.57 -12.74
C ASN A 55 1.37 14.14 -13.15
N SER A 56 2.03 14.96 -13.98
CA SER A 56 3.41 14.72 -14.41
C SER A 56 4.46 15.16 -13.37
N ASN A 57 4.06 15.85 -12.29
CA ASN A 57 4.99 16.29 -11.24
C ASN A 57 5.14 15.20 -10.16
N PRO A 58 6.31 14.53 -10.06
CA PRO A 58 6.52 13.42 -9.13
C PRO A 58 6.41 13.84 -7.66
N THR A 59 6.75 15.09 -7.33
CA THR A 59 6.58 15.60 -5.97
C THR A 59 5.10 15.64 -5.63
N SER A 60 4.28 16.26 -6.49
CA SER A 60 2.82 16.40 -6.29
C SER A 60 2.14 15.03 -6.12
N VAL A 61 2.49 14.07 -6.97
CA VAL A 61 1.99 12.68 -6.91
C VAL A 61 2.23 12.05 -5.54
N VAL A 62 3.43 12.21 -4.99
CA VAL A 62 3.77 11.66 -3.67
C VAL A 62 3.05 12.42 -2.55
N GLN A 63 2.86 13.74 -2.66
CA GLN A 63 2.08 14.49 -1.65
C GLN A 63 0.63 14.04 -1.61
N MET A 64 0.01 13.78 -2.76
CA MET A 64 -1.36 13.29 -2.85
C MET A 64 -1.51 11.94 -2.17
N ALA A 65 -0.60 11.00 -2.45
CA ALA A 65 -0.64 9.69 -1.80
C ALA A 65 -0.37 9.76 -0.30
N LEU A 66 0.58 10.58 0.16
CA LEU A 66 0.84 10.76 1.59
C LEU A 66 -0.35 11.39 2.31
N ARG A 67 -1.06 12.32 1.65
CA ARG A 67 -2.32 12.88 2.16
C ARG A 67 -3.37 11.79 2.30
N ASP A 68 -3.58 10.97 1.28
CA ASP A 68 -4.57 9.90 1.32
C ASP A 68 -4.24 8.85 2.38
N LEU A 69 -2.97 8.46 2.51
CA LEU A 69 -2.51 7.56 3.57
C LEU A 69 -2.72 8.16 4.96
N ARG A 70 -2.42 9.45 5.16
CA ARG A 70 -2.67 10.15 6.42
C ARG A 70 -4.15 10.17 6.75
N ASP A 71 -5.00 10.48 5.78
CA ASP A 71 -6.43 10.60 5.99
C ASP A 71 -7.01 9.22 6.36
N LEU A 72 -6.59 8.14 5.68
CA LEU A 72 -6.90 6.75 6.02
C LEU A 72 -6.45 6.36 7.43
N LEU A 73 -5.22 6.72 7.82
CA LEU A 73 -4.73 6.50 9.18
C LEU A 73 -5.53 7.27 10.23
N CYS A 74 -5.89 8.52 9.92
CA CYS A 74 -6.71 9.37 10.79
C CYS A 74 -8.11 8.78 11.00
N PHE A 75 -8.73 8.22 9.95
CA PHE A 75 -9.99 7.48 10.08
C PHE A 75 -9.89 6.28 11.04
N MET A 76 -8.70 5.70 11.18
CA MET A 76 -8.42 4.61 12.11
C MET A 76 -7.93 5.09 13.49
N GLY A 77 -7.97 6.41 13.74
CA GLY A 77 -7.52 7.03 15.00
C GLY A 77 -6.01 6.98 15.19
N LYS A 78 -5.23 6.88 14.11
CA LYS A 78 -3.77 6.79 14.12
C LYS A 78 -3.16 8.03 13.47
N ASP A 79 -1.98 8.40 13.92
CA ASP A 79 -1.23 9.54 13.38
C ASP A 79 -0.15 9.05 12.39
N ILE A 80 0.01 9.74 11.25
CA ILE A 80 0.98 9.34 10.22
C ILE A 80 2.43 9.38 10.72
N THR A 81 2.76 10.29 11.65
CA THR A 81 4.11 10.40 12.23
C THR A 81 4.49 9.17 13.06
N SER A 82 3.50 8.43 13.57
CA SER A 82 3.74 7.18 14.31
C SER A 82 4.30 6.04 13.45
N TYR A 83 4.22 6.17 12.12
CA TYR A 83 4.70 5.18 11.15
C TYR A 83 6.00 5.60 10.44
N TYR A 84 6.71 6.61 10.97
CA TYR A 84 7.94 7.15 10.36
C TYR A 84 7.75 7.66 8.92
N LEU A 85 6.50 7.98 8.55
CA LEU A 85 6.16 8.61 7.29
C LEU A 85 6.27 10.14 7.47
N PRO A 86 6.83 10.86 6.48
CA PRO A 86 6.99 12.31 6.59
C PRO A 86 5.62 12.99 6.60
N ASP A 87 5.52 14.08 7.33
CA ASP A 87 4.41 15.00 7.16
C ASP A 87 4.54 15.74 5.81
N LEU A 88 3.45 16.35 5.34
CA LEU A 88 3.37 17.03 4.04
C LEU A 88 4.42 18.14 3.86
N ASN A 89 4.96 18.65 4.96
CA ASN A 89 5.97 19.72 4.97
C ASN A 89 7.42 19.20 4.77
N ASP A 90 7.70 17.91 5.00
CA ASP A 90 9.06 17.34 4.97
C ASP A 90 9.32 16.40 3.76
N ILE A 91 8.43 16.45 2.77
CA ILE A 91 8.42 15.54 1.62
C ILE A 91 9.68 15.63 0.75
N GLY A 92 10.27 16.82 0.62
CA GLY A 92 11.46 17.03 -0.23
C GLY A 92 12.67 16.20 0.20
N LYS A 93 12.87 16.04 1.52
CA LYS A 93 13.93 15.19 2.08
C LYS A 93 13.57 13.71 1.96
N TYR A 94 12.32 13.35 2.25
CA TYR A 94 11.84 11.98 2.13
C TYR A 94 11.95 11.40 0.72
N LEU A 95 11.63 12.19 -0.31
CA LEU A 95 11.80 11.79 -1.70
C LEU A 95 13.26 11.50 -2.04
N ASN A 96 14.19 12.32 -1.55
CA ASN A 96 15.61 12.14 -1.75
C ASN A 96 16.14 10.90 -1.00
N ASP A 97 15.68 10.68 0.23
CA ASP A 97 16.04 9.54 1.07
C ASP A 97 15.54 8.21 0.45
N ILE A 98 14.29 8.15 0.00
CA ILE A 98 13.77 6.99 -0.75
C ILE A 98 14.59 6.71 -2.01
N MET A 99 14.88 7.75 -2.79
CA MET A 99 15.55 7.59 -4.08
C MET A 99 17.01 7.13 -3.93
N THR A 100 17.65 7.51 -2.81
CA THR A 100 19.03 7.15 -2.51
C THR A 100 19.16 5.72 -1.97
N GLU A 101 18.21 5.27 -1.15
CA GLU A 101 18.30 4.00 -0.42
C GLU A 101 17.94 2.76 -1.26
N VAL A 102 17.16 2.93 -2.34
CA VAL A 102 16.94 1.90 -3.36
C VAL A 102 18.26 1.35 -3.92
N ARG A 103 19.33 2.16 -3.91
CA ARG A 103 20.65 1.74 -4.38
C ARG A 103 21.37 0.80 -3.41
N GLU A 104 20.99 0.79 -2.13
CA GLU A 104 21.71 0.08 -1.07
C GLU A 104 21.01 -1.23 -0.66
N ASP A 105 19.67 -1.26 -0.57
CA ASP A 105 18.90 -2.44 -0.13
C ASP A 105 18.79 -3.57 -1.18
N LEU A 106 18.90 -3.26 -2.47
CA LEU A 106 18.93 -4.27 -3.55
C LEU A 106 20.19 -5.16 -3.51
N ASN A 107 21.14 -4.89 -2.62
CA ASN A 107 22.39 -5.63 -2.49
C ASN A 107 22.38 -6.68 -1.36
N VAL A 108 21.26 -6.90 -0.67
CA VAL A 108 21.14 -7.85 0.47
C VAL A 108 20.42 -9.15 0.06
N LYS A 109 21.09 -10.30 0.23
CA LYS A 109 20.52 -11.65 -0.03
C LYS A 109 19.58 -12.09 1.10
N ILE A 110 18.34 -12.49 0.79
CA ILE A 110 17.34 -12.99 1.75
C ILE A 110 17.52 -14.50 2.02
N ASN A 111 17.51 -14.92 3.30
CA ASN A 111 17.66 -16.32 3.73
C ASN A 111 16.30 -17.04 3.92
N LYS A 112 16.23 -18.35 3.59
CA LYS A 112 14.99 -19.12 3.34
C LYS A 112 14.23 -19.64 4.57
N GLU A 113 14.65 -19.33 5.77
CA GLU A 113 14.22 -20.03 7.00
C GLU A 113 12.97 -19.44 7.70
N HIS A 114 12.31 -18.43 7.12
CA HIS A 114 11.22 -17.69 7.77
C HIS A 114 9.78 -18.04 7.30
N LEU A 115 9.57 -19.11 6.52
CA LEU A 115 8.26 -19.39 5.93
C LEU A 115 7.61 -20.66 6.49
N ASP A 116 7.02 -20.62 7.69
CA ASP A 116 6.18 -21.73 8.20
C ASP A 116 5.12 -21.32 9.25
N ILE A 117 4.10 -20.54 8.83
CA ILE A 117 2.95 -20.14 9.69
C ILE A 117 1.61 -20.71 9.18
N TYR A 118 1.63 -21.55 8.13
CA TYR A 118 0.41 -22.08 7.50
C TYR A 118 -0.32 -23.15 8.32
N ALA A 119 0.29 -23.65 9.40
CA ALA A 119 -0.23 -24.79 10.17
C ALA A 119 -1.16 -24.40 11.35
N CYS A 120 -1.45 -23.10 11.58
CA CYS A 120 -1.97 -22.64 12.87
C CYS A 120 -3.44 -22.19 12.94
N PHE A 121 -4.28 -22.40 11.92
CA PHE A 121 -5.71 -22.04 12.03
C PHE A 121 -6.63 -23.29 12.07
N ASN A 122 -7.27 -23.50 13.24
CA ASN A 122 -8.28 -24.51 13.55
C ASN A 122 -9.71 -24.09 13.12
N GLU A 123 -10.64 -25.06 13.18
CA GLU A 123 -11.78 -25.32 12.28
C GLU A 123 -12.99 -24.36 12.26
N GLU A 124 -13.15 -23.39 13.15
CA GLU A 124 -14.37 -22.55 13.20
C GLU A 124 -14.64 -21.65 11.98
N PRO A 125 -13.65 -21.07 11.28
CA PRO A 125 -13.96 -20.27 10.10
C PRO A 125 -14.22 -21.14 8.86
N ARG A 126 -13.93 -22.45 8.87
CA ARG A 126 -14.12 -23.30 7.67
C ARG A 126 -15.60 -23.51 7.31
N THR A 127 -16.48 -23.64 8.30
CA THR A 127 -17.90 -23.97 8.05
C THR A 127 -18.65 -22.85 7.31
N GLY A 128 -18.34 -21.58 7.61
CA GLY A 128 -18.97 -20.45 6.92
C GLY A 128 -18.43 -20.22 5.51
N PHE A 129 -17.18 -20.61 5.23
CA PHE A 129 -16.60 -20.55 3.89
C PHE A 129 -17.12 -21.68 2.99
N ASP A 130 -17.34 -22.89 3.53
CA ASP A 130 -17.83 -24.02 2.74
C ASP A 130 -19.29 -23.84 2.28
N GLU A 131 -20.18 -23.21 3.06
CA GLU A 131 -21.57 -22.94 2.64
C GLU A 131 -21.69 -21.96 1.47
N ILE A 132 -20.73 -21.05 1.30
CA ILE A 132 -20.74 -20.08 0.20
C ILE A 132 -20.24 -20.73 -1.10
N ILE A 133 -19.29 -21.67 -1.01
CA ILE A 133 -18.71 -22.34 -2.18
C ILE A 133 -19.65 -23.39 -2.77
N ASP A 134 -20.47 -24.07 -1.95
CA ASP A 134 -21.35 -25.16 -2.43
C ASP A 134 -22.67 -24.67 -3.07
N HIS A 135 -22.91 -23.35 -3.15
CA HIS A 135 -24.08 -22.77 -3.81
C HIS A 135 -23.78 -22.05 -5.15
N VAL A 136 -22.65 -22.40 -5.79
CA VAL A 136 -22.33 -22.07 -7.19
C VAL A 136 -22.79 -23.20 -8.11
#